data_AF-A0A323V3T1-F1
#
_entry.id   AF-A0A323V3T1-F1
#
_cell.length_a   1.000
_cell.length_b   1.000
_cell.length_c   1.000
_cell.angle_alpha   90.00
_cell.angle_beta   90.00
_cell.angle_gamma   90.00
#
_symmetry.space_group_name_H-M   'P 1'
#
loop_
_entity.id
_entity.type
_entity.pdbx_description
1 polymer ?
#
loop_
_entity_poly.entity_id
_entity_poly.type
_entity_poly.pdbx_seq_one_letter_code
_entity_poly.pdbx_strand_id
1 'polypeptide(L)'
;MLAADLPDGAFDLVVAVHVGAFWRPPAAEFAVVRRVLAPGGRVLLVDQPLQPGQARAKADRVAGLAAPHRLAVTAVHTGDTPPRPSIAVELRA
;
A
#
# COMPACT_ATOMS: atom_id res chain seq x y z
N MET A 1 1.67 -23.34 12.24
CA MET A 1 1.52 -22.02 11.60
C MET A 1 0.08 -21.60 11.83
N LEU A 2 -0.18 -20.65 12.73
CA LEU A 2 -1.54 -20.14 12.95
C LEU A 2 -1.90 -19.31 11.71
N ALA A 3 -2.87 -19.76 10.92
CA ALA A 3 -3.51 -18.87 9.98
C ALA A 3 -4.17 -17.77 10.82
N ALA A 4 -3.74 -16.52 10.64
CA ALA A 4 -4.52 -15.40 11.16
C ALA A 4 -5.82 -15.38 10.36
N ASP A 5 -6.90 -15.88 10.97
CA ASP A 5 -8.21 -15.96 10.33
C ASP A 5 -8.82 -14.57 10.29
N LEU A 6 -8.34 -13.76 9.34
CA LEU A 6 -8.77 -12.38 9.14
C LEU A 6 -10.08 -12.38 8.33
N PRO A 7 -11.17 -11.85 8.91
CA PRO A 7 -12.46 -11.82 8.22
C PRO A 7 -12.43 -10.91 6.99
N ASP A 8 -13.23 -11.29 6.00
CA ASP A 8 -13.44 -10.50 4.79
C ASP A 8 -14.13 -9.18 5.14
N GLY A 9 -13.71 -8.09 4.50
CA GLY A 9 -14.32 -6.78 4.69
C GLY A 9 -14.25 -6.20 6.10
N ALA A 10 -13.35 -6.68 6.96
CA ALA A 10 -13.28 -6.32 8.37
C ALA A 10 -12.56 -5.00 8.66
N PHE A 11 -11.81 -4.44 7.70
CA PHE A 11 -10.96 -3.27 7.95
C PHE A 11 -11.27 -2.11 7.02
N ASP A 12 -11.57 -0.94 7.59
CA ASP A 12 -11.68 0.31 6.84
C ASP A 12 -10.32 0.87 6.40
N LEU A 13 -9.25 0.49 7.09
CA LEU A 13 -7.89 0.97 6.84
C LEU A 13 -6.87 -0.16 7.05
N VAL A 14 -6.05 -0.40 6.04
CA VAL A 14 -4.83 -1.21 6.14
C VAL A 14 -3.61 -0.32 6.01
N VAL A 15 -2.68 -0.38 6.97
CA VAL A 15 -1.43 0.38 6.93
C VAL A 15 -0.26 -0.59 6.89
N ALA A 16 0.63 -0.41 5.92
CA ALA A 16 1.86 -1.16 5.81
C ALA A 16 3.05 -0.20 5.72
N VAL A 17 3.92 -0.22 6.72
CA VAL A 17 5.07 0.68 6.83
C VAL A 17 6.34 -0.12 6.60
N HIS A 18 7.13 0.25 5.59
CA HIS A 18 8.38 -0.43 5.21
C HIS A 18 8.22 -1.94 4.91
N VAL A 19 7.06 -2.36 4.40
CA VAL A 19 6.79 -3.76 4.05
C VAL A 19 7.12 -4.01 2.59
N GLY A 20 8.27 -4.64 2.33
CA GLY A 20 8.80 -4.85 0.97
C GLY A 20 7.96 -5.72 0.03
N ALA A 21 6.96 -6.44 0.53
CA ALA A 21 6.10 -7.35 -0.24
C ALA A 21 5.22 -6.60 -1.26
N PHE A 22 4.75 -5.39 -0.92
CA PHE A 22 3.89 -4.60 -1.79
C PHE A 22 4.63 -3.80 -2.87
N TRP A 23 5.96 -3.76 -2.83
CA TRP A 23 6.78 -2.94 -3.73
C TRP A 23 7.42 -3.73 -4.88
N ARG A 24 7.28 -5.06 -4.89
CA ARG A 24 7.95 -5.96 -5.83
C ARG A 24 7.04 -7.12 -6.24
N PRO A 25 7.15 -7.63 -7.48
CA PRO A 25 6.48 -8.88 -7.86
C PRO A 25 6.83 -10.03 -6.90
N PRO A 26 5.90 -10.98 -6.68
CA PRO A 26 4.58 -11.08 -7.31
C PRO A 26 3.49 -10.20 -6.67
N ALA A 27 3.76 -9.57 -5.51
CA ALA A 27 2.83 -8.72 -4.77
C ALA A 27 1.45 -9.36 -4.47
N ALA A 28 1.42 -10.68 -4.27
CA ALA A 28 0.19 -11.44 -4.02
C ALA A 28 -0.56 -10.98 -2.75
N GLU A 29 0.13 -10.29 -1.85
CA GLU A 29 -0.40 -9.70 -0.63
C GLU A 29 -1.50 -8.67 -0.92
N PHE A 30 -1.51 -8.02 -2.09
CA PHE A 30 -2.62 -7.16 -2.49
C PHE A 30 -3.95 -7.90 -2.61
N ALA A 31 -3.95 -9.19 -2.96
CA ALA A 31 -5.17 -10.01 -2.97
C ALA A 31 -5.73 -10.20 -1.56
N VAL A 32 -4.85 -10.46 -0.58
CA VAL A 32 -5.24 -10.57 0.83
C VAL A 32 -5.78 -9.25 1.34
N VAL A 33 -5.08 -8.14 1.05
CA VAL A 33 -5.54 -6.80 1.42
C VAL A 33 -6.89 -6.48 0.79
N ARG A 34 -7.10 -6.78 -0.50
CA ARG A 34 -8.38 -6.56 -1.18
C ARG A 34 -9.53 -7.32 -0.52
N ARG A 35 -9.28 -8.55 -0.05
CA ARG A 35 -10.26 -9.41 0.60
C ARG A 35 -10.71 -8.87 1.96
N VAL A 36 -9.75 -8.43 2.78
CA VAL A 36 -10.03 -7.99 4.15
C VAL A 36 -10.50 -6.53 4.24
N LEU A 37 -10.41 -5.77 3.16
CA LEU A 37 -10.81 -4.37 3.11
C LEU A 37 -12.33 -4.22 3.03
N ALA A 38 -12.91 -3.44 3.94
CA ALA A 38 -14.32 -3.08 3.93
C ALA A 38 -14.68 -2.28 2.66
N PRO A 39 -15.95 -2.27 2.22
CA PRO A 39 -16.41 -1.38 1.16
C PRO A 39 -16.07 0.08 1.47
N GLY A 40 -15.40 0.77 0.53
CA GLY A 40 -14.95 2.15 0.72
C GLY A 40 -13.68 2.31 1.57
N GLY A 41 -13.12 1.22 2.09
CA GLY A 41 -11.87 1.22 2.83
C GLY A 41 -10.66 1.61 1.96
N ARG A 42 -9.53 1.86 2.62
CA ARG A 42 -8.29 2.31 1.96
C ARG A 42 -7.05 1.61 2.49
N VAL A 43 -6.00 1.63 1.69
CA VAL A 43 -4.67 1.10 2.03
C VAL A 43 -3.67 2.23 2.03
N LEU A 44 -2.80 2.30 3.02
CA LEU A 44 -1.65 3.20 3.05
C LEU A 44 -0.36 2.38 3.01
N LEU A 45 0.38 2.49 1.90
CA LEU A 45 1.73 1.96 1.80
C LEU A 45 2.72 3.07 2.09
N VAL A 46 3.35 2.98 3.27
CA VAL A 46 4.27 3.98 3.77
C VAL A 46 5.69 3.53 3.55
N ASP A 47 6.51 4.43 3.01
CA ASP A 47 7.94 4.23 2.84
C ASP A 47 8.69 5.55 3.01
N GLN A 48 10.01 5.47 3.19
CA GLN A 48 10.89 6.63 3.30
C GLN A 48 11.97 6.49 2.23
N PRO A 49 11.75 7.07 1.03
CA PRO A 49 12.66 6.89 -0.09
C PRO A 49 14.09 7.34 0.25
N LEU A 50 15.07 6.62 -0.31
CA LEU A 50 16.48 6.93 -0.07
C LEU A 50 16.92 8.22 -0.78
N GLN A 51 16.28 8.56 -1.90
CA GLN A 51 16.56 9.76 -2.67
C GLN A 51 15.29 10.65 -2.78
N PRO A 52 15.45 11.99 -2.77
CA PRO A 52 14.35 12.91 -3.05
C PRO A 52 13.71 12.67 -4.43
N GLY A 53 12.45 13.08 -4.60
CA GLY A 53 11.76 13.03 -5.89
C GLY A 53 11.29 11.65 -6.35
N GLN A 54 11.49 10.59 -5.55
CA GLN A 54 11.09 9.22 -5.92
C GLN A 54 9.61 8.89 -5.69
N ALA A 55 8.84 9.79 -5.07
CA ALA A 55 7.45 9.54 -4.67
C ALA A 55 6.57 9.08 -5.84
N ARG A 56 6.62 9.81 -6.96
CA ARG A 56 5.78 9.52 -8.12
C ARG A 56 6.13 8.18 -8.76
N ALA A 57 7.41 7.93 -9.03
CA ALA A 57 7.87 6.67 -9.62
C ALA A 57 7.53 5.46 -8.74
N LYS A 58 7.62 5.61 -7.41
CA LYS A 58 7.21 4.59 -6.44
C LYS A 58 5.70 4.34 -6.48
N ALA A 59 4.89 5.40 -6.56
CA ALA A 59 3.45 5.29 -6.69
C ALA A 59 3.01 4.64 -8.00
N ASP A 60 3.62 5.01 -9.14
CA ASP A 60 3.31 4.41 -10.45
C ASP A 60 3.66 2.92 -10.46
N ARG A 61 4.78 2.53 -9.83
CA ARG A 61 5.15 1.12 -9.64
C ARG A 61 4.11 0.37 -8.80
N VAL A 62 3.68 0.94 -7.68
CA VAL A 62 2.63 0.37 -6.83
C VAL A 62 1.31 0.24 -7.60
N ALA A 63 0.94 1.24 -8.41
CA ALA A 63 -0.27 1.20 -9.22
C ALA A 63 -0.25 0.00 -10.20
N GLY A 64 0.89 -0.25 -10.87
CA GLY A 64 1.04 -1.41 -11.75
C GLY A 64 0.93 -2.75 -11.03
N LEU A 65 1.48 -2.86 -9.81
CA LEU A 65 1.40 -4.07 -8.99
C LEU A 65 0.01 -4.31 -8.40
N ALA A 66 -0.70 -3.25 -8.04
CA ALA A 66 -1.99 -3.33 -7.36
C ALA A 66 -3.18 -3.45 -8.32
N ALA A 67 -3.07 -2.94 -9.55
CA ALA A 67 -4.15 -2.96 -10.54
C ALA A 67 -4.73 -4.36 -10.83
N PRO A 68 -3.95 -5.44 -10.97
CA PRO A 68 -4.47 -6.80 -11.12
C PRO A 68 -5.36 -7.26 -9.97
N HIS A 69 -5.20 -6.66 -8.78
CA HIS A 69 -5.96 -6.96 -7.57
C HIS A 69 -7.12 -5.99 -7.34
N ARG A 70 -7.49 -5.19 -8.36
CA ARG A 70 -8.58 -4.19 -8.28
C ARG A 70 -8.36 -3.20 -7.13
N LEU A 71 -7.13 -2.74 -7.01
CA LEU A 71 -6.75 -1.63 -6.13
C LEU A 71 -6.08 -0.55 -7.00
N ALA A 72 -6.58 0.67 -6.92
CA ALA A 72 -6.06 1.82 -7.66
C ALA A 72 -5.41 2.80 -6.70
N VAL A 73 -4.28 3.39 -7.10
CA VAL A 73 -3.68 4.52 -6.39
C VAL A 73 -4.57 5.74 -6.57
N THR A 74 -5.00 6.35 -5.46
CA THR A 74 -5.91 7.51 -5.45
C THR A 74 -5.27 8.78 -4.90
N ALA A 75 -4.23 8.64 -4.07
CA ALA A 75 -3.43 9.76 -3.60
C ALA A 75 -1.98 9.34 -3.31
N VAL A 76 -1.08 10.32 -3.34
CA VAL A 76 0.29 10.18 -2.87
C VAL A 76 0.55 11.32 -1.90
N HIS A 77 0.77 10.97 -0.64
CA HIS A 77 1.04 11.91 0.42
C HIS A 77 2.56 11.97 0.66
N THR A 78 3.09 13.16 0.93
CA THR A 78 4.49 13.34 1.35
C THR A 78 4.55 14.10 2.66
N GLY A 79 5.40 13.66 3.58
CA GLY A 79 5.61 14.31 4.86
C GLY A 79 7.08 14.57 5.11
N ASP A 80 7.43 15.72 5.68
CA ASP A 80 8.79 16.03 6.10
C ASP A 80 9.08 15.33 7.43
N THR A 81 9.74 14.18 7.35
CA THR A 81 10.07 13.32 8.48
C THR A 81 11.59 13.13 8.58
N PRO A 82 12.18 13.03 9.78
CA PRO A 82 13.58 12.65 9.91
C PRO A 82 13.81 11.17 9.57
N PRO A 83 14.96 10.78 9.00
CA PRO A 83 16.02 11.64 8.51
C PRO A 83 15.78 12.21 7.09
N ARG A 84 14.71 11.79 6.40
CA ARG A 84 14.36 12.21 5.03
C ARG A 84 12.84 12.14 4.83
N PRO A 85 12.22 12.89 3.90
CA PRO A 85 10.79 12.84 3.71
C PRO A 85 10.21 11.43 3.52
N SER A 86 9.08 11.16 4.16
CA SER A 86 8.29 9.94 3.97
C SER A 86 7.25 10.13 2.87
N ILE A 87 6.84 9.02 2.26
CA ILE A 87 5.71 8.94 1.35
C ILE A 87 4.65 8.00 1.91
N ALA A 88 3.38 8.26 1.60
CA ALA A 88 2.30 7.30 1.76
C ALA A 88 1.51 7.21 0.46
N VAL A 89 1.52 6.03 -0.17
CA VAL A 89 0.71 5.75 -1.36
C VAL A 89 -0.64 5.23 -0.90
N GLU A 90 -1.70 5.97 -1.20
CA GLU A 90 -3.07 5.60 -0.87
C GLU A 90 -3.69 4.78 -2.00
N LEU A 91 -4.19 3.60 -1.68
CA LEU A 91 -4.94 2.76 -2.60
C LEU A 91 -6.38 2.55 -2.15
N ARG A 92 -7.27 2.40 -3.14
CA ARG A 92 -8.69 2.08 -2.93
C ARG A 92 -9.17 1.02 -3.91
N ALA A 93 -10.19 0.30 -3.46
CA ALA A 93 -10.89 -0.79 -4.13
C ALA A 93 -11.74 -0.37 -5.32
#